data_AF-A0A6L7XHY6-F1
#
_entry.id   AF-A0A6L7XHY6-F1
#
_cell.length_a   1.000
_cell.length_b   1.000
_cell.length_c   1.000
_cell.angle_alpha   90.00
_cell.angle_beta   90.00
_cell.angle_gamma   90.00
#
_symmetry.space_group_name_H-M   'P 1'
#
loop_
_entity.id
_entity.type
_entity.pdbx_description
1 polymer ?
#
loop_
_entity_poly.entity_id
_entity_poly.type
_entity_poly.pdbx_seq_one_letter_code
_entity_poly.pdbx_strand_id
1 'polypeptide(L)'
;MIADRLVGNDADLLVVTGLGGTAWDASRAGDRELTYYLWGGMGLAASMGLGLALSRPDRRVLVLTGDGEMLMGLGSLATVARAAPTNLAIVVVDNELYGETGGQMSHTAGACDLAAVARATGITDSRLASDATELEDVANALSTLGPERHGPLFAVIQVPGQLSGPPAELPPRDGTYLKHRFREALMGSAVLR
;
A
#
# COMPACT_ATOMS: atom_id res chain seq x y z
N MET A 1 10.90 2.39 11.05
CA MET A 1 9.54 2.88 10.74
C MET A 1 8.77 1.81 10.01
N ILE A 2 7.44 1.91 9.88
CA ILE A 2 6.59 0.87 9.24
C ILE A 2 7.06 0.59 7.81
N ALA A 3 7.31 1.66 7.02
CA ALA A 3 7.81 1.52 5.66
C ALA A 3 9.15 0.77 5.58
N ASP A 4 10.11 1.03 6.49
CA ASP A 4 11.39 0.29 6.50
C ASP A 4 11.19 -1.22 6.70
N ARG A 5 10.17 -1.62 7.47
CA ARG A 5 9.87 -3.03 7.77
C ARG A 5 9.15 -3.72 6.62
N LEU A 6 8.23 -3.01 5.95
CA LEU A 6 7.40 -3.59 4.89
C LEU A 6 8.02 -3.47 3.50
N VAL A 7 8.67 -2.35 3.21
CA VAL A 7 9.34 -2.12 1.92
C VAL A 7 10.68 -2.85 1.90
N GLY A 8 11.44 -2.76 3.01
CA GLY A 8 12.68 -3.49 3.24
C GLY A 8 13.74 -3.33 2.13
N ASN A 9 14.72 -4.24 2.14
CA ASN A 9 15.78 -4.34 1.12
C ASN A 9 15.37 -5.27 -0.04
N ASP A 10 14.09 -5.58 -0.20
CA ASP A 10 13.61 -6.42 -1.30
C ASP A 10 13.58 -5.60 -2.60
N ALA A 11 14.68 -5.69 -3.35
CA ALA A 11 14.84 -5.02 -4.64
C ALA A 11 13.80 -5.46 -5.67
N ASP A 12 13.14 -6.61 -5.48
CA ASP A 12 12.17 -7.16 -6.41
C ASP A 12 10.71 -6.87 -6.02
N LEU A 13 10.45 -6.28 -4.86
CA LEU A 13 9.09 -5.94 -4.42
C LEU A 13 8.57 -4.75 -5.23
N LEU A 14 7.41 -4.88 -5.87
CA LEU A 14 6.76 -3.75 -6.54
C LEU A 14 5.91 -2.97 -5.53
N VAL A 15 6.17 -1.68 -5.33
CA VAL A 15 5.41 -0.85 -4.38
C VAL A 15 4.56 0.18 -5.12
N VAL A 16 3.30 0.28 -4.72
CA VAL A 16 2.42 1.39 -5.05
C VAL A 16 2.05 2.08 -3.75
N THR A 17 2.30 3.38 -3.65
CA THR A 17 1.89 4.14 -2.47
C THR A 17 0.60 4.91 -2.73
N GLY A 18 -0.21 5.02 -1.68
CA GLY A 18 -1.28 6.00 -1.61
C GLY A 18 -0.74 7.42 -1.42
N LEU A 19 -1.61 8.41 -1.62
CA LEU A 19 -1.33 9.83 -1.45
C LEU A 19 -1.16 10.19 0.04
N GLY A 20 -0.19 11.07 0.33
CA GLY A 20 0.04 11.61 1.67
C GLY A 20 1.13 10.88 2.45
N GLY A 21 0.90 10.65 3.74
CA GLY A 21 1.91 10.14 4.68
C GLY A 21 2.65 8.88 4.21
N THR A 22 1.93 7.93 3.60
CA THR A 22 2.54 6.69 3.10
C THR A 22 3.50 6.89 1.93
N ALA A 23 3.29 7.90 1.09
CA ALA A 23 4.24 8.26 0.04
C ALA A 23 5.54 8.83 0.64
N TRP A 24 5.43 9.64 1.69
CA TRP A 24 6.60 10.17 2.40
C TRP A 24 7.36 9.08 3.13
N ASP A 25 6.66 8.21 3.84
CA ASP A 25 7.29 7.13 4.60
C ASP A 25 8.00 6.14 3.67
N ALA A 26 7.42 5.81 2.52
CA ALA A 26 8.09 5.01 1.51
C ALA A 26 9.31 5.72 0.90
N SER A 27 9.23 7.03 0.66
CA SER A 27 10.39 7.81 0.18
C SER A 27 11.52 7.82 1.20
N ARG A 28 11.21 8.02 2.49
CA ARG A 28 12.16 8.01 3.61
C ARG A 28 12.80 6.64 3.83
N ALA A 29 12.03 5.57 3.61
CA ALA A 29 12.53 4.20 3.68
C ALA A 29 13.53 3.87 2.55
N GLY A 30 13.66 4.77 1.57
CA GLY A 30 14.58 4.66 0.44
C GLY A 30 13.82 4.71 -0.87
N ASP A 31 13.91 5.83 -1.58
CA ASP A 31 13.36 5.93 -2.93
C ASP A 31 14.01 4.91 -3.87
N ARG A 32 13.17 4.20 -4.62
CA ARG A 32 13.58 3.12 -5.52
C ARG A 32 12.74 3.13 -6.78
N GLU A 33 13.33 2.68 -7.88
CA GLU A 33 12.69 2.76 -9.20
C GLU A 33 11.37 1.98 -9.26
N LEU A 34 11.28 0.88 -8.52
CA LEU A 34 10.08 0.04 -8.38
C LEU A 34 9.11 0.49 -7.27
N THR A 35 9.24 1.73 -6.78
CA THR A 35 8.19 2.40 -6.00
C THR A 35 7.49 3.42 -6.90
N TYR A 36 6.20 3.20 -7.10
CA TYR A 36 5.31 4.10 -7.82
C TYR A 36 4.49 4.93 -6.84
N TYR A 37 4.84 6.22 -6.72
CA TYR A 37 4.07 7.16 -5.91
C TYR A 37 2.87 7.68 -6.70
N LEU A 38 1.67 7.27 -6.30
CA LEU A 38 0.45 7.62 -7.01
C LEU A 38 -0.01 9.04 -6.65
N TRP A 39 0.47 10.03 -7.38
CA TRP A 39 0.00 11.41 -7.25
C TRP A 39 -1.37 11.62 -7.90
N GLY A 40 -2.24 12.40 -7.24
CA GLY A 40 -3.51 12.86 -7.82
C GLY A 40 -4.60 11.78 -7.99
N GLY A 41 -4.43 10.61 -7.38
CA GLY A 41 -5.34 9.47 -7.50
C GLY A 41 -5.77 8.88 -6.16
N MET A 42 -6.21 9.72 -5.22
CA MET A 42 -6.68 9.23 -3.91
C MET A 42 -7.84 8.24 -4.12
N GLY A 43 -7.74 7.09 -3.47
CA GLY A 43 -8.67 5.96 -3.59
C GLY A 43 -8.28 4.93 -4.66
N LEU A 44 -7.20 5.13 -5.40
CA LEU A 44 -6.83 4.28 -6.53
C LEU A 44 -5.62 3.37 -6.29
N ALA A 45 -4.85 3.49 -5.19
CA ALA A 45 -3.65 2.65 -5.03
C ALA A 45 -3.98 1.16 -4.96
N ALA A 46 -5.07 0.77 -4.30
CA ALA A 46 -5.51 -0.63 -4.24
C ALA A 46 -5.84 -1.17 -5.65
N SER A 47 -6.55 -0.40 -6.48
CA SER A 47 -6.85 -0.78 -7.87
C SER A 47 -5.61 -0.82 -8.75
N MET A 48 -4.67 0.11 -8.57
CA MET A 48 -3.39 0.11 -9.29
C MET A 48 -2.54 -1.11 -8.92
N GLY A 49 -2.44 -1.41 -7.63
CA GLY A 49 -1.75 -2.61 -7.12
C GLY A 49 -2.36 -3.90 -7.64
N LEU A 50 -3.69 -3.99 -7.69
CA LEU A 50 -4.39 -5.13 -8.29
C LEU A 50 -4.02 -5.31 -9.77
N GLY A 51 -4.08 -4.24 -10.57
CA GLY A 51 -3.71 -4.30 -11.98
C GLY A 51 -2.28 -4.78 -12.19
N LEU A 52 -1.36 -4.32 -11.34
CA LEU A 52 0.03 -4.75 -11.36
C LEU A 52 0.20 -6.23 -10.97
N ALA A 53 -0.46 -6.66 -9.90
CA ALA A 53 -0.40 -8.04 -9.42
C ALA A 53 -0.91 -9.03 -10.47
N LEU A 54 -2.00 -8.70 -11.16
CA LEU A 54 -2.55 -9.50 -12.27
C LEU A 54 -1.64 -9.48 -13.51
N SER A 55 -0.95 -8.37 -13.77
CA SER A 55 -0.06 -8.23 -14.93
C SER A 55 1.30 -8.92 -14.71
N ARG A 56 1.75 -9.01 -13.46
CA ARG A 56 3.03 -9.60 -13.04
C ARG A 56 2.82 -10.64 -11.94
N PRO A 57 2.18 -11.79 -12.24
CA PRO A 57 1.90 -12.83 -11.25
C PRO A 57 3.17 -13.44 -10.63
N ASP A 58 4.32 -13.25 -11.29
CA ASP A 58 5.66 -13.66 -10.85
C ASP A 58 6.31 -12.70 -9.84
N ARG A 59 5.69 -11.55 -9.56
CA ARG A 59 6.26 -10.50 -8.71
C ARG A 59 5.34 -10.18 -7.55
N ARG A 60 5.92 -9.98 -6.36
CA ARG A 60 5.17 -9.49 -5.19
C ARG A 60 4.83 -8.02 -5.37
N VAL A 61 3.61 -7.66 -4.99
CA VAL A 61 3.10 -6.29 -5.04
C VAL A 61 2.64 -5.88 -3.64
N LEU A 62 3.15 -4.75 -3.16
CA LEU A 62 2.71 -4.09 -1.94
C LEU A 62 2.03 -2.76 -2.30
N VAL A 63 0.77 -2.63 -1.91
CA VAL A 63 0.11 -1.34 -1.79
C VAL A 63 0.30 -0.84 -0.37
N LEU A 64 0.95 0.32 -0.21
CA LEU A 64 1.12 0.99 1.09
C LEU A 64 0.32 2.28 1.08
N THR A 65 -0.79 2.33 1.81
CA THR A 65 -1.77 3.42 1.73
C THR A 65 -2.22 3.90 3.10
N GLY A 66 -2.76 5.12 3.19
CA GLY A 66 -3.46 5.58 4.39
C GLY A 66 -4.89 5.06 4.48
N ASP A 67 -5.47 5.11 5.67
CA ASP A 67 -6.89 4.85 5.96
C ASP A 67 -7.82 5.75 5.15
N GLY A 68 -7.56 7.07 5.12
CA GLY A 68 -8.34 8.04 4.36
C GLY A 68 -8.42 7.72 2.87
N GLU A 69 -7.31 7.26 2.29
CA GLU A 69 -7.28 6.79 0.91
C GLU A 69 -8.07 5.49 0.74
N MET A 70 -7.86 4.51 1.63
CA MET A 70 -8.55 3.22 1.52
C MET A 70 -10.07 3.39 1.64
N LEU A 71 -10.53 4.33 2.47
CA LEU A 71 -11.94 4.70 2.61
C LEU A 71 -12.55 5.22 1.30
N MET A 72 -11.80 6.02 0.51
CA MET A 72 -12.26 6.48 -0.81
C MET A 72 -12.29 5.34 -1.84
N GLY A 73 -11.35 4.40 -1.71
CA GLY A 73 -11.21 3.24 -2.60
C GLY A 73 -12.01 2.01 -2.18
N LEU A 74 -12.90 2.07 -1.19
CA LEU A 74 -13.44 0.89 -0.50
C LEU A 74 -14.03 -0.19 -1.43
N GLY A 75 -14.69 0.22 -2.51
CA GLY A 75 -15.26 -0.70 -3.52
C GLY A 75 -14.22 -1.55 -4.26
N SER A 76 -12.94 -1.15 -4.26
CA SER A 76 -11.86 -1.93 -4.85
C SER A 76 -11.65 -3.26 -4.11
N LEU A 77 -11.95 -3.33 -2.81
CA LEU A 77 -11.76 -4.54 -2.01
C LEU A 77 -12.62 -5.71 -2.54
N ALA A 78 -13.86 -5.45 -2.96
CA ALA A 78 -14.71 -6.46 -3.60
C ALA A 78 -14.14 -6.95 -4.94
N THR A 79 -13.49 -6.06 -5.70
CA THR A 79 -12.84 -6.44 -6.97
C THR A 79 -11.58 -7.25 -6.72
N VAL A 80 -10.77 -6.85 -5.73
CA VAL A 80 -9.58 -7.57 -5.28
C VAL A 80 -9.95 -8.98 -4.77
N ALA A 81 -10.98 -9.09 -3.93
CA ALA A 81 -11.46 -10.37 -3.42
C ALA A 81 -11.93 -11.30 -4.56
N ARG A 82 -12.65 -10.76 -5.55
CA ARG A 82 -13.08 -11.53 -6.73
C ARG A 82 -11.91 -12.03 -7.57
N ALA A 83 -10.89 -11.19 -7.77
CA ALA A 83 -9.72 -11.55 -8.58
C ALA A 83 -8.76 -12.48 -7.83
N ALA A 84 -8.76 -12.41 -6.49
CA ALA A 84 -7.97 -13.23 -5.58
C ALA A 84 -6.47 -13.41 -5.94
N PRO A 85 -5.73 -12.32 -6.28
CA PRO A 85 -4.30 -12.44 -6.58
C PRO A 85 -3.53 -12.92 -5.35
N THR A 86 -2.66 -13.91 -5.53
CA THR A 86 -1.87 -14.51 -4.43
C THR A 86 -0.57 -13.77 -4.12
N ASN A 87 -0.22 -12.81 -4.99
CA ASN A 87 1.00 -12.00 -4.96
C ASN A 87 0.76 -10.54 -4.54
N LEU A 88 -0.43 -10.19 -4.02
CA LEU A 88 -0.79 -8.82 -3.62
C LEU A 88 -0.95 -8.70 -2.09
N ALA A 89 -0.34 -7.68 -1.52
CA ALA A 89 -0.68 -7.14 -0.20
C ALA A 89 -1.21 -5.71 -0.32
N ILE A 90 -2.25 -5.40 0.45
CA ILE A 90 -2.74 -4.05 0.70
C ILE A 90 -2.54 -3.77 2.19
N VAL A 91 -1.61 -2.88 2.51
CA VAL A 91 -1.31 -2.48 3.87
C VAL A 91 -1.74 -1.03 4.07
N VAL A 92 -2.69 -0.85 4.97
CA VAL A 92 -3.25 0.43 5.38
C VAL A 92 -2.52 0.89 6.65
N VAL A 93 -1.90 2.07 6.61
CA VAL A 93 -1.40 2.76 7.79
C VAL A 93 -2.53 3.65 8.29
N ASP A 94 -3.12 3.27 9.43
CA ASP A 94 -4.31 3.89 9.98
C ASP A 94 -3.95 4.77 11.16
N ASN A 95 -4.00 6.08 10.94
CA ASN A 95 -3.77 7.11 11.95
C ASN A 95 -5.07 7.82 12.36
N GLU A 96 -6.22 7.31 11.88
CA GLU A 96 -7.56 7.82 12.16
C GLU A 96 -7.81 9.27 11.69
N LEU A 97 -6.96 9.82 10.81
CA LEU A 97 -7.05 11.22 10.38
C LEU A 97 -6.54 11.50 8.95
N TYR A 98 -7.12 12.52 8.32
CA TYR A 98 -6.60 13.08 7.07
C TYR A 98 -5.51 14.12 7.37
N GLY A 99 -4.27 13.65 7.55
CA GLY A 99 -3.13 14.50 7.94
C GLY A 99 -2.86 15.66 6.96
N GLU A 100 -2.88 15.37 5.66
CA GLU A 100 -2.56 16.33 4.60
C GLU A 100 -3.53 17.50 4.50
N THR A 101 -4.79 17.29 4.90
CA THR A 101 -5.85 18.26 4.68
C THR A 101 -6.18 19.07 5.94
N GLY A 102 -5.39 18.92 7.01
CA GLY A 102 -5.56 19.66 8.25
C GLY A 102 -6.11 18.84 9.42
N GLY A 103 -6.07 17.51 9.35
CA GLY A 103 -6.31 16.65 10.51
C GLY A 103 -7.76 16.34 10.82
N GLN A 104 -8.62 16.32 9.81
CA GLN A 104 -9.99 15.86 9.96
C GLN A 104 -9.97 14.39 10.39
N MET A 105 -10.80 14.01 11.36
CA MET A 105 -10.96 12.60 11.72
C MET A 105 -11.47 11.82 10.50
N SER A 106 -10.88 10.66 10.26
CA SER A 106 -11.37 9.73 9.26
C SER A 106 -12.54 8.89 9.82
N HIS A 107 -13.07 7.99 9.01
CA HIS A 107 -14.14 7.09 9.45
C HIS A 107 -13.62 5.97 10.37
N THR A 108 -12.31 5.69 10.37
CA THR A 108 -11.67 4.68 11.24
C THR A 108 -11.49 5.20 12.67
N ALA A 109 -11.47 6.53 12.88
CA ALA A 109 -11.66 7.14 14.21
C ALA A 109 -13.03 6.81 14.85
N GLY A 110 -13.99 6.34 14.03
CA GLY A 110 -15.34 5.99 14.42
C GLY A 110 -15.59 4.49 14.36
N ALA A 111 -16.67 4.09 13.69
CA ALA A 111 -17.11 2.70 13.67
C ALA A 111 -16.55 1.87 12.49
N CYS A 112 -15.80 2.48 11.57
CA CYS A 112 -15.36 1.77 10.37
C CYS A 112 -14.13 0.89 10.66
N ASP A 113 -14.34 -0.42 10.74
CA ASP A 113 -13.26 -1.42 10.81
C ASP A 113 -12.89 -1.89 9.39
N LEU A 114 -11.78 -1.35 8.85
CA LEU A 114 -11.29 -1.69 7.52
C LEU A 114 -10.91 -3.17 7.37
N ALA A 115 -10.36 -3.79 8.42
CA ALA A 115 -10.00 -5.22 8.39
C ALA A 115 -11.26 -6.09 8.34
N ALA A 116 -12.31 -5.73 9.09
CA ALA A 116 -13.61 -6.41 9.01
C ALA A 116 -14.29 -6.20 7.66
N VAL A 117 -14.23 -5.00 7.09
CA VAL A 117 -14.75 -4.73 5.75
C VAL A 117 -14.02 -5.60 4.71
N ALA A 118 -12.69 -5.65 4.74
CA ALA A 118 -11.92 -6.50 3.83
C ALA A 118 -12.32 -7.98 3.94
N ARG A 119 -12.48 -8.52 5.17
CA ARG A 119 -13.03 -9.88 5.38
C ARG A 119 -14.41 -10.05 4.77
N ALA A 120 -15.31 -9.09 4.99
CA ALA A 120 -16.68 -9.14 4.48
C ALA A 120 -16.75 -9.11 2.94
N THR A 121 -15.75 -8.54 2.27
CA THR A 121 -15.64 -8.59 0.80
C THR A 121 -15.09 -9.92 0.26
N GLY A 122 -14.52 -10.77 1.13
CA GLY A 122 -13.94 -12.07 0.76
C GLY A 122 -12.41 -12.17 0.85
N ILE A 123 -11.71 -11.12 1.32
CA ILE A 123 -10.27 -11.19 1.59
C ILE A 123 -10.06 -11.85 2.96
N THR A 124 -9.87 -13.17 2.97
CA THR A 124 -9.84 -13.95 4.22
C THR A 124 -8.59 -13.69 5.06
N ASP A 125 -7.42 -13.45 4.46
CA ASP A 125 -6.24 -13.00 5.20
C ASP A 125 -6.29 -11.47 5.38
N SER A 126 -7.07 -11.04 6.37
CA SER A 126 -7.23 -9.64 6.77
C SER A 126 -6.83 -9.45 8.23
N ARG A 127 -5.77 -8.67 8.47
CA ARG A 127 -5.13 -8.51 9.78
C ARG A 127 -5.26 -7.10 10.32
N LEU A 128 -5.24 -6.99 11.64
CA LEU A 128 -5.02 -5.76 12.38
C LEU A 128 -3.69 -5.91 13.12
N ALA A 129 -2.86 -4.88 13.09
CA ALA A 129 -1.63 -4.80 13.85
C ALA A 129 -1.58 -3.48 14.62
N SER A 130 -1.46 -3.57 15.93
CA SER A 130 -1.42 -2.46 16.87
C SER A 130 -0.09 -2.42 17.64
N ASP A 131 0.75 -3.45 17.49
CA ASP A 131 2.10 -3.49 18.05
C ASP A 131 3.18 -3.99 17.08
N ALA A 132 4.43 -4.00 17.56
CA ALA A 132 5.60 -4.38 16.76
C ALA A 132 5.64 -5.86 16.39
N THR A 133 5.08 -6.74 17.22
CA THR A 133 5.02 -8.19 16.94
C THR A 133 4.03 -8.45 15.82
N GLU A 134 2.86 -7.83 15.89
CA GLU A 134 1.83 -7.96 14.86
C GLU A 134 2.27 -7.32 13.54
N LEU A 135 3.04 -6.22 13.58
CA LEU A 135 3.67 -5.65 12.39
C LEU A 135 4.67 -6.64 11.76
N GLU A 136 5.45 -7.35 12.57
CA GLU A 136 6.39 -8.37 12.08
C GLU A 136 5.63 -9.55 11.45
N ASP A 137 4.48 -9.94 12.01
CA ASP A 137 3.61 -10.95 11.40
C ASP A 137 3.06 -10.52 10.03
N VAL A 138 2.74 -9.23 9.86
CA VAL A 138 2.37 -8.67 8.56
C VAL A 138 3.55 -8.69 7.59
N ALA A 139 4.76 -8.33 8.03
CA ALA A 139 5.97 -8.40 7.20
C ALA A 139 6.29 -9.83 6.76
N ASN A 140 6.14 -10.81 7.65
CA ASN A 140 6.30 -12.24 7.35
C ASN A 140 5.23 -12.75 6.36
N ALA A 141 3.99 -12.27 6.48
CA ALA A 141 2.95 -12.60 5.52
C ALA A 141 3.24 -11.99 4.14
N LEU A 142 3.72 -10.75 4.09
CA LEU A 142 4.13 -10.09 2.86
C LEU A 142 5.28 -10.84 2.17
N SER A 143 6.28 -11.29 2.93
CA SER A 143 7.45 -11.98 2.37
C SER A 143 7.11 -13.36 1.79
N THR A 144 6.01 -13.97 2.23
CA THR A 144 5.53 -15.28 1.74
C THR A 144 4.48 -15.19 0.65
N LEU A 145 4.19 -13.99 0.13
CA LEU A 145 3.33 -13.81 -1.04
C LEU A 145 3.81 -14.62 -2.26
N GLY A 146 2.89 -15.28 -2.95
CA GLY A 146 3.22 -16.13 -4.09
C GLY A 146 2.18 -17.23 -4.38
N PRO A 147 2.47 -18.14 -5.32
CA PRO A 147 1.53 -19.15 -5.80
C PRO A 147 0.95 -20.08 -4.73
N GLU A 148 1.68 -20.31 -3.64
CA GLU A 148 1.27 -21.21 -2.55
C GLU A 148 0.23 -20.58 -1.59
N ARG A 149 -0.10 -19.30 -1.75
CA ARG A 149 -1.09 -18.61 -0.93
C ARG A 149 -2.50 -18.71 -1.51
N HIS A 150 -3.49 -18.49 -0.65
CA HIS A 150 -4.90 -18.37 -1.02
C HIS A 150 -5.36 -16.92 -0.94
N GLY A 151 -5.28 -16.22 -2.08
CA GLY A 151 -5.72 -14.84 -2.21
C GLY A 151 -4.77 -13.80 -1.61
N PRO A 152 -5.20 -12.52 -1.62
CA PRO A 152 -4.37 -11.39 -1.22
C PRO A 152 -4.29 -11.25 0.30
N LEU A 153 -3.27 -10.52 0.75
CA LEU A 153 -3.15 -10.03 2.13
C LEU A 153 -3.79 -8.65 2.23
N PHE A 154 -4.63 -8.43 3.24
CA PHE A 154 -5.03 -7.11 3.69
C PHE A 154 -4.55 -6.91 5.13
N ALA A 155 -3.94 -5.78 5.45
CA ALA A 155 -3.52 -5.48 6.81
C ALA A 155 -3.79 -4.01 7.14
N VAL A 156 -4.23 -3.77 8.37
CA VAL A 156 -4.35 -2.43 8.94
C VAL A 156 -3.31 -2.31 10.05
N ILE A 157 -2.40 -1.35 9.92
CA ILE A 157 -1.39 -1.03 10.93
C ILE A 157 -1.85 0.23 11.64
N GLN A 158 -2.27 0.10 12.89
CA GLN A 158 -2.67 1.25 13.71
C GLN A 158 -1.44 2.03 14.15
N VAL A 159 -1.52 3.35 14.00
CA VAL A 159 -0.51 4.28 14.49
C VAL A 159 -1.18 5.44 15.21
N PRO A 160 -0.48 6.11 16.15
CA PRO A 160 -1.03 7.29 16.78
C PRO A 160 -1.37 8.39 15.76
N GLY A 161 -2.58 8.94 15.84
CA GLY A 161 -2.99 10.12 15.07
C GLY A 161 -2.17 11.35 15.46
N GLN A 162 -1.15 11.69 14.68
CA GLN A 162 -0.30 12.85 14.90
C GLN A 162 -0.22 13.71 13.64
N LEU A 163 -0.50 15.01 13.76
CA LEU A 163 -0.31 16.00 12.69
C LEU A 163 1.15 16.43 12.53
N SER A 164 1.95 16.16 13.55
CA SER A 164 3.37 16.47 13.59
C SER A 164 4.17 15.16 13.57
N GLY A 165 4.81 14.90 12.44
CA GLY A 165 5.74 13.80 12.24
C GLY A 165 7.12 14.29 11.81
N PRO A 166 8.03 13.38 11.45
CA PRO A 166 9.30 13.77 10.84
C PRO A 166 9.09 14.64 9.58
N PRO A 167 10.07 15.46 9.16
CA PRO A 167 9.94 16.34 8.00
C PRO A 167 9.59 15.56 6.73
N ALA A 168 8.57 15.98 5.99
CA ALA A 168 8.13 15.33 4.74
C ALA A 168 9.32 15.11 3.80
N GLU A 169 9.59 13.84 3.47
CA GLU A 169 10.52 13.52 2.38
C GLU A 169 9.67 13.26 1.15
N LEU A 170 9.69 14.23 0.24
CA LEU A 170 8.80 14.23 -0.90
C LEU A 170 9.46 13.51 -2.06
N PRO A 171 8.85 12.44 -2.58
CA PRO A 171 9.32 11.83 -3.81
C PRO A 171 9.06 12.77 -5.00
N PRO A 172 9.67 12.51 -6.17
CA PRO A 172 9.40 13.26 -7.38
C PRO A 172 7.90 13.41 -7.65
N ARG A 173 7.44 14.63 -7.92
CA ARG A 173 6.01 14.95 -8.13
C ARG A 173 5.55 14.84 -9.58
N ASP A 174 6.47 14.51 -10.49
CA ASP A 174 6.17 14.31 -11.90
C ASP A 174 5.65 12.88 -12.12
N GLY A 175 4.33 12.75 -12.28
CA GLY A 175 3.69 11.46 -12.55
C GLY A 175 4.14 10.80 -13.85
N THR A 176 4.55 11.58 -14.86
CA THR A 176 5.09 11.04 -16.12
C THR A 176 6.46 10.40 -15.86
N TYR A 177 7.33 11.11 -15.15
CA TYR A 177 8.63 10.60 -14.73
C TYR A 177 8.48 9.32 -13.90
N LEU A 178 7.64 9.32 -12.86
CA LEU A 178 7.43 8.15 -11.99
C LEU A 178 6.92 6.94 -12.79
N LYS A 179 5.98 7.16 -13.71
CA LYS A 179 5.45 6.11 -14.59
C LYS A 179 6.56 5.55 -15.50
N HIS A 180 7.38 6.40 -16.09
CA HIS A 180 8.46 5.97 -16.98
C HIS A 180 9.55 5.22 -16.22
N ARG A 181 10.04 5.77 -15.10
CA ARG A 181 11.03 5.14 -14.23
C ARG A 181 10.59 3.74 -13.79
N PHE A 182 9.36 3.62 -13.31
CA PHE A 182 8.83 2.34 -12.86
C PHE A 182 8.72 1.32 -14.00
N ARG A 183 8.23 1.76 -15.17
CA ARG A 183 8.11 0.89 -16.35
C ARG A 183 9.47 0.43 -16.87
N GLU A 184 10.45 1.33 -16.89
CA GLU A 184 11.81 1.03 -17.31
C GLU A 184 12.48 0.04 -16.35
N ALA A 185 12.37 0.25 -15.05
CA ALA A 185 12.90 -0.70 -14.06
C ALA A 185 12.20 -2.07 -14.11
N LEU A 186 10.89 -2.10 -14.39
CA LEU A 186 10.13 -3.35 -14.44
C LEU A 186 10.33 -4.15 -15.74
N MET A 187 10.44 -3.47 -16.89
CA MET A 187 10.39 -4.10 -18.21
C MET A 187 11.64 -3.87 -19.08
N GLY A 188 12.60 -3.08 -18.59
CA GLY A 188 13.79 -2.65 -19.32
C GLY A 188 13.58 -1.39 -20.19
N SER A 189 14.68 -0.75 -20.56
CA SER A 189 14.73 0.54 -21.27
C SER A 189 14.17 0.50 -22.70
N ALA A 190 13.97 -0.68 -23.28
CA ALA A 190 13.38 -0.84 -24.61
C ALA A 190 11.90 -0.41 -24.67
N VAL A 191 11.23 -0.25 -23.53
CA VAL A 191 9.77 -0.04 -23.42
C VAL A 191 9.37 1.44 -23.48
N LEU A 192 10.35 2.36 -23.49
CA LEU A 192 10.14 3.81 -23.61
C LEU A 192 10.33 4.35 -25.04
N ARG A 193 10.50 3.46 -26.03
CA ARG A 193 10.65 3.81 -27.45
C ARG A 193 9.33 3.86 -28.20
#